data_AF-A0A921MGG8-F1
#
_entry.id   AF-A0A921MGG8-F1
#
_cell.length_a   1.000
_cell.length_b   1.000
_cell.length_c   1.000
_cell.angle_alpha   90.00
_cell.angle_beta   90.00
_cell.angle_gamma   90.00
#
_symmetry.space_group_name_H-M   'P 1'
#
loop_
_entity.id
_entity.type
_entity.pdbx_description
1 polymer ?
#
loop_
_entity_poly.entity_id
_entity_poly.type
_entity_poly.pdbx_seq_one_letter_code
_entity_poly.pdbx_strand_id
1 'polypeptide(L)'
;MSGEQEETVPDALPPRPGHLYVAIAVVALEALALVAVAGACVVLAVTGGQLGTSLLALGVMFAILGVGMIAVTRSLWVMHRWARPAAIAWQVLQALFGVSTFQAGPLLGLAAIVPAVVFLYAIFQPRVLYAFEDAIAYHEAHPAAPAPPPKRW
;
A
#
# COMPACT_ATOMS: atom_id res chain seq x y z
N MET A 1 15.67 30.08 -34.35
CA MET A 1 16.35 28.95 -33.71
C MET A 1 15.50 28.52 -32.52
N SER A 2 14.40 27.83 -32.81
CA SER A 2 13.55 27.23 -31.79
C SER A 2 14.07 25.82 -31.62
N GLY A 3 14.85 25.58 -30.57
CA GLY A 3 15.12 24.23 -30.13
C GLY A 3 13.79 23.67 -29.65
N GLU A 4 13.11 22.90 -30.50
CA GLU A 4 12.14 21.94 -30.05
C GLU A 4 12.86 21.14 -28.97
N GLN A 5 12.46 21.36 -27.71
CA GLN A 5 12.83 20.46 -26.63
C GLN A 5 12.27 19.12 -27.08
N GLU A 6 13.15 18.28 -27.63
CA GLU A 6 12.90 16.87 -27.83
C GLU A 6 12.34 16.40 -26.50
N GLU A 7 11.03 16.19 -26.45
CA GLU A 7 10.34 15.64 -25.30
C GLU A 7 10.93 14.25 -25.17
N THR A 8 12.02 14.14 -24.40
CA THR A 8 12.77 12.89 -24.25
C THR A 8 11.89 11.96 -23.47
N VAL A 9 11.02 11.24 -24.19
CA VAL A 9 10.21 10.17 -23.66
C VAL A 9 11.18 9.23 -22.93
N PRO A 10 11.01 8.99 -21.63
CA PRO A 10 11.97 8.19 -20.89
C PRO A 10 12.08 6.78 -21.51
N ASP A 11 13.26 6.38 -21.97
CA ASP A 11 13.48 5.04 -22.54
C ASP A 11 13.41 3.91 -21.49
N ALA A 12 13.48 4.25 -20.19
CA ALA A 12 13.48 3.29 -19.10
C ALA A 12 12.84 3.84 -17.82
N LEU A 13 12.35 2.93 -16.97
CA LEU A 13 11.82 3.27 -15.65
C LEU A 13 12.93 3.78 -14.71
N PRO A 14 12.65 4.80 -13.88
CA PRO A 14 13.60 5.34 -12.93
C PRO A 14 14.02 4.30 -11.87
N PRO A 15 15.23 4.42 -11.28
CA PRO A 15 15.65 3.56 -10.18
C PRO A 15 14.71 3.74 -8.98
N ARG A 16 14.31 2.61 -8.37
CA ARG A 16 13.35 2.63 -7.26
C ARG A 16 14.02 3.16 -6.00
N PRO A 17 13.55 4.29 -5.44
CA PRO A 17 14.15 4.86 -4.23
C PRO A 17 13.92 3.95 -3.01
N GLY A 18 14.88 3.92 -2.09
CA GLY A 18 14.82 3.12 -0.86
C GLY A 18 13.52 3.32 -0.05
N HIS A 19 13.02 4.56 0.01
CA HIS A 19 11.78 4.88 0.71
C HIS A 19 10.54 4.24 0.08
N LEU A 20 10.55 3.95 -1.23
CA LEU A 20 9.46 3.20 -1.86
C LEU A 20 9.43 1.74 -1.36
N TYR A 21 10.60 1.12 -1.14
CA TYR A 21 10.66 -0.21 -0.53
C TYR A 21 10.13 -0.20 0.91
N VAL A 22 10.40 0.85 1.69
CA VAL A 22 9.83 1.02 3.02
C VAL A 22 8.31 1.11 2.95
N ALA A 23 7.78 1.96 2.07
CA ALA A 23 6.32 2.11 1.89
C ALA A 23 5.66 0.78 1.48
N ILE A 24 6.26 0.05 0.54
CA ILE A 24 5.79 -1.28 0.12
C ILE A 24 5.85 -2.27 1.28
N ALA A 25 6.95 -2.30 2.03
CA ALA A 25 7.12 -3.22 3.15
C ALA A 25 6.08 -2.99 4.25
N VAL A 26 5.78 -1.72 4.56
CA VAL A 26 4.73 -1.35 5.52
C VAL A 26 3.37 -1.87 5.06
N VAL A 27 2.96 -1.58 3.82
CA VAL A 27 1.65 -2.03 3.31
C VAL A 27 1.57 -3.55 3.20
N ALA A 28 2.68 -4.21 2.84
CA ALA A 28 2.75 -5.67 2.81
C ALA A 28 2.56 -6.28 4.22
N LEU A 29 3.19 -5.68 5.24
CA LEU A 29 3.04 -6.12 6.62
C LEU A 29 1.61 -5.89 7.14
N GLU A 30 0.98 -4.77 6.79
CA GLU A 30 -0.42 -4.50 7.12
C GLU A 30 -1.37 -5.51 6.47
N ALA A 31 -1.14 -5.84 5.20
CA ALA A 31 -1.90 -6.86 4.49
C ALA A 31 -1.77 -8.23 5.17
N LEU A 32 -0.55 -8.61 5.55
CA LEU A 32 -0.29 -9.85 6.29
C LEU A 32 -0.97 -9.84 7.66
N ALA A 33 -0.94 -8.72 8.38
CA ALA A 33 -1.61 -8.58 9.66
C ALA A 33 -3.13 -8.75 9.52
N LEU A 34 -3.75 -8.16 8.49
CA LEU A 34 -5.19 -8.33 8.23
C LEU A 34 -5.54 -9.79 7.92
N VAL A 35 -4.74 -10.47 7.10
CA VAL A 35 -4.95 -11.89 6.79
C VAL A 35 -4.75 -12.77 8.04
N ALA A 36 -3.76 -12.47 8.87
CA ALA A 36 -3.52 -13.19 10.12
C ALA A 36 -4.69 -13.01 11.12
N VAL A 37 -5.18 -11.77 11.27
CA VAL A 37 -6.36 -11.48 12.10
C VAL A 37 -7.62 -12.15 11.55
N ALA A 38 -7.79 -12.16 10.23
CA ALA A 38 -8.89 -12.89 9.58
C ALA A 38 -8.85 -14.39 9.94
N GLY A 39 -7.68 -15.01 9.82
CA GLY A 39 -7.48 -16.41 10.20
C GLY A 39 -7.77 -16.67 11.69
N ALA A 40 -7.29 -15.79 12.57
CA ALA A 40 -7.57 -15.87 14.01
C ALA A 40 -9.08 -15.76 14.31
N CYS A 41 -9.79 -14.84 13.65
CA CYS A 41 -11.25 -14.71 13.78
C CYS A 41 -11.98 -15.98 13.34
N VAL A 42 -11.54 -16.63 12.25
CA VAL A 42 -12.14 -17.89 11.77
C VAL A 42 -11.90 -19.02 12.77
N VAL A 43 -10.68 -19.16 13.30
CA VAL A 43 -10.39 -20.18 14.33
C VAL A 43 -11.24 -19.95 15.57
N LEU A 44 -11.29 -18.71 16.07
CA LEU A 44 -12.09 -18.33 17.23
C LEU A 44 -13.60 -18.52 16.98
N ALA A 45 -14.08 -18.29 15.76
CA ALA A 45 -15.46 -18.51 15.39
C ALA A 45 -15.85 -19.99 15.49
N VAL A 46 -14.96 -20.90 15.07
CA VAL A 46 -15.19 -22.35 15.11
C VAL A 46 -15.11 -22.87 16.55
N THR A 47 -14.24 -22.30 17.39
CA THR A 47 -14.04 -22.75 18.79
C THR A 47 -14.93 -22.04 19.82
N GLY A 48 -15.50 -20.87 19.49
CA GLY A 48 -16.00 -19.87 20.46
C GLY A 48 -17.51 -19.87 20.76
N GLY A 49 -18.28 -20.86 20.32
CA GLY A 49 -19.70 -20.96 20.67
C GLY A 49 -20.58 -19.81 20.13
N GLN A 50 -21.40 -19.17 20.98
CA GLN A 50 -22.49 -18.24 20.58
C GLN A 50 -22.06 -17.01 19.77
N LEU A 51 -20.78 -16.62 19.78
CA LEU A 51 -20.24 -15.48 19.02
C LEU A 51 -19.70 -15.86 17.63
N GLY A 52 -19.81 -17.14 17.24
CA GLY A 52 -19.17 -17.67 16.03
C GLY A 52 -19.57 -16.94 14.74
N THR A 53 -20.85 -16.58 14.58
CA THR A 53 -21.34 -15.90 13.36
C THR A 53 -20.78 -14.49 13.22
N SER A 54 -20.72 -13.70 14.30
CA SER A 54 -20.14 -12.36 14.30
C SER A 54 -18.64 -12.37 14.04
N LEU A 55 -17.92 -13.31 14.65
CA LEU A 55 -16.48 -13.49 14.43
C LEU A 55 -16.17 -13.95 13.00
N LEU A 56 -17.00 -14.83 12.44
CA LEU A 56 -16.85 -15.26 11.05
C LEU A 56 -17.06 -14.09 10.09
N ALA A 57 -18.11 -13.29 10.28
CA ALA A 57 -18.37 -12.10 9.46
C ALA A 57 -17.20 -11.09 9.54
N LEU A 58 -16.68 -10.85 10.74
CA LEU A 58 -15.51 -9.98 10.95
C LEU A 58 -14.26 -10.55 10.26
N GLY A 59 -14.03 -11.86 10.37
CA GLY A 59 -12.92 -12.54 9.71
C GLY A 59 -12.99 -12.44 8.18
N VAL A 60 -14.17 -12.64 7.60
CA VAL A 60 -14.39 -12.47 6.15
C VAL A 60 -14.12 -11.03 5.72
N MET A 61 -14.59 -10.04 6.49
CA MET A 61 -14.31 -8.62 6.22
C MET A 61 -12.80 -8.35 6.20
N PHE A 62 -12.06 -8.82 7.20
CA PHE A 62 -10.60 -8.66 7.24
C PHE A 62 -9.89 -9.42 6.12
N ALA A 63 -10.39 -10.59 5.71
CA ALA A 63 -9.83 -11.32 4.58
C ALA A 63 -9.98 -10.52 3.26
N ILE A 64 -11.16 -9.94 3.01
CA ILE A 64 -11.41 -9.10 1.83
C ILE A 64 -10.48 -7.89 1.84
N LEU A 65 -10.38 -7.19 2.98
CA LEU A 65 -9.46 -6.07 3.16
C LEU A 65 -8.00 -6.48 2.94
N GLY A 66 -7.56 -7.59 3.53
CA GLY A 66 -6.20 -8.12 3.39
C GLY A 66 -5.84 -8.42 1.94
N VAL A 67 -6.73 -9.10 1.20
CA VAL A 67 -6.55 -9.37 -0.23
C VAL A 67 -6.50 -8.08 -1.04
N GLY A 68 -7.36 -7.10 -0.72
CA GLY A 68 -7.32 -5.77 -1.32
C GLY A 68 -5.97 -5.07 -1.10
N MET A 69 -5.41 -5.15 0.11
CA MET A 69 -4.11 -4.55 0.43
C MET A 69 -2.94 -5.28 -0.24
N ILE A 70 -3.03 -6.58 -0.49
CA ILE A 70 -2.06 -7.30 -1.34
C ILE A 70 -2.09 -6.75 -2.77
N ALA A 71 -3.28 -6.49 -3.32
CA ALA A 71 -3.42 -5.89 -4.65
C ALA A 71 -2.84 -4.46 -4.67
N VAL A 72 -3.04 -3.65 -3.63
CA VAL A 72 -2.42 -2.32 -3.49
C VAL A 72 -0.90 -2.43 -3.41
N THR A 73 -0.35 -3.38 -2.63
CA THR A 73 1.09 -3.63 -2.52
C THR A 73 1.69 -3.95 -3.90
N ARG A 74 1.04 -4.83 -4.66
CA ARG A 74 1.47 -5.16 -6.03
C ARG A 74 1.38 -3.94 -6.94
N SER A 75 0.33 -3.12 -6.80
CA SER A 75 0.14 -1.92 -7.60
C SER A 75 1.20 -0.85 -7.29
N LEU A 76 1.62 -0.72 -6.03
CA LEU A 76 2.75 0.12 -5.62
C LEU A 76 4.07 -0.40 -6.18
N TRP A 77 4.26 -1.72 -6.22
CA TRP A 77 5.46 -2.35 -6.81
C TRP A 77 5.60 -2.07 -8.31
N VAL A 78 4.48 -1.93 -9.02
CA VAL A 78 4.43 -1.60 -10.45
C VAL A 78 4.33 -0.08 -10.68
N MET A 79 4.30 0.74 -9.62
CA MET A 79 4.15 2.21 -9.69
C MET A 79 2.90 2.65 -10.46
N HIS A 80 1.81 1.89 -10.35
CA HIS A 80 0.58 2.19 -11.06
C HIS A 80 -0.08 3.48 -10.53
N ARG A 81 -0.65 4.32 -11.42
CA ARG A 81 -1.21 5.64 -11.07
C ARG A 81 -2.28 5.61 -9.96
N TRP A 82 -3.02 4.51 -9.85
CA TRP A 82 -4.08 4.32 -8.84
C TRP A 82 -3.58 3.84 -7.47
N ALA A 83 -2.31 3.40 -7.37
CA ALA A 83 -1.79 2.80 -6.15
C ALA A 83 -1.60 3.83 -5.02
N ARG A 84 -1.13 5.04 -5.36
CA ARG A 84 -0.88 6.12 -4.39
C ARG A 84 -2.15 6.60 -3.68
N PRO A 85 -3.22 7.05 -4.38
CA PRO A 85 -4.41 7.54 -3.70
C PRO A 85 -5.10 6.44 -2.88
N ALA A 86 -5.11 5.19 -3.36
CA ALA A 86 -5.66 4.06 -2.61
C ALA A 86 -4.90 3.78 -1.32
N ALA A 87 -3.57 3.76 -1.37
CA ALA A 87 -2.74 3.53 -0.20
C ALA A 87 -2.83 4.68 0.81
N ILE A 88 -2.89 5.94 0.35
CA ILE A 88 -3.08 7.10 1.24
C ILE A 88 -4.43 7.02 1.95
N ALA A 89 -5.51 6.70 1.23
CA ALA A 89 -6.84 6.55 1.82
C ALA A 89 -6.86 5.45 2.90
N TRP A 90 -6.21 4.32 2.64
CA TRP A 90 -6.03 3.25 3.62
C TRP A 90 -5.30 3.74 4.88
N GLN A 91 -4.19 4.46 4.73
CA GLN A 91 -3.44 4.94 5.90
C GLN A 91 -4.21 5.96 6.72
N VAL A 92 -5.02 6.81 6.09
CA VAL A 92 -5.91 7.74 6.82
C VAL A 92 -6.95 6.96 7.61
N LEU A 93 -7.59 5.95 7.00
CA LEU A 93 -8.54 5.09 7.68
C LEU A 93 -7.90 4.34 8.85
N GLN A 94 -6.69 3.80 8.66
CA GLN A 94 -5.93 3.09 9.68
C GLN A 94 -5.53 4.00 10.84
N ALA A 95 -5.11 5.24 10.57
CA ALA A 95 -4.82 6.22 11.61
C ALA A 95 -6.07 6.56 12.43
N LEU A 96 -7.22 6.76 11.78
CA LEU A 96 -8.50 7.00 12.46
C LEU A 96 -8.94 5.79 13.31
N PHE A 97 -8.75 4.57 12.79
CA PHE A 97 -8.96 3.33 13.55
C PHE A 97 -8.04 3.24 14.77
N GLY A 98 -6.78 3.66 14.64
CA GLY A 98 -5.85 3.73 15.76
C GLY A 98 -6.31 4.69 16.85
N VAL A 99 -6.80 5.88 16.47
CA VAL A 99 -7.36 6.85 17.43
C VAL A 99 -8.62 6.30 18.12
N SER A 100 -9.53 5.64 17.39
CA SER A 100 -10.76 5.11 17.98
C SER A 100 -10.52 3.93 18.94
N THR A 101 -9.46 3.15 18.70
CA THR A 101 -9.10 1.97 19.51
C THR A 101 -8.23 2.29 20.72
N PHE A 102 -7.81 3.55 20.91
CA PHE A 102 -6.99 3.94 22.06
C PHE A 102 -7.63 3.61 23.41
N GLN A 103 -8.97 3.69 23.51
CA GLN A 103 -9.70 3.34 24.74
C GLN A 103 -9.70 1.83 25.00
N ALA A 104 -9.64 1.01 23.95
CA ALA A 104 -9.57 -0.45 24.06
C ALA A 104 -8.15 -0.94 24.44
N GLY A 105 -7.12 -0.21 24.00
CA GLY A 105 -5.76 -0.46 24.42
C GLY A 105 -4.76 0.46 23.71
N PRO A 106 -3.87 1.16 24.44
CA PRO A 106 -2.94 2.12 23.82
C PRO A 106 -1.94 1.45 22.87
N LEU A 107 -1.56 0.19 23.13
CA LEU A 107 -0.69 -0.58 22.24
C LEU A 107 -1.34 -0.86 20.88
N LEU A 108 -2.65 -1.17 20.85
CA LEU A 108 -3.41 -1.39 19.61
C LEU A 108 -3.51 -0.10 18.79
N GLY A 109 -3.84 1.01 19.46
CA GLY A 109 -3.89 2.32 18.81
C GLY A 109 -2.55 2.72 18.20
N LEU A 110 -1.45 2.57 18.96
CA LEU A 110 -0.09 2.83 18.47
C LEU A 110 0.31 1.91 17.32
N ALA A 111 -0.03 0.61 17.40
CA ALA A 111 0.26 -0.36 16.35
C ALA A 111 -0.44 -0.03 15.02
N ALA A 112 -1.56 0.70 15.03
CA ALA A 112 -2.23 1.18 13.82
C ALA A 112 -1.69 2.53 13.33
N ILE A 113 -1.39 3.47 14.24
CA ILE A 113 -0.94 4.83 13.87
C ILE A 113 0.49 4.83 13.35
N VAL A 114 1.40 4.10 14.00
CA VAL A 114 2.83 4.14 13.65
C VAL A 114 3.08 3.72 12.20
N PRO A 115 2.55 2.57 11.69
CA PRO A 115 2.71 2.21 10.29
C PRO A 115 2.15 3.26 9.33
N ALA A 116 1.01 3.87 9.67
CA ALA A 116 0.40 4.91 8.85
C ALA A 116 1.30 6.15 8.71
N VAL A 117 1.89 6.60 9.82
CA VAL A 117 2.83 7.73 9.81
C VAL A 117 4.10 7.38 9.02
N VAL A 118 4.64 6.17 9.21
CA VAL A 118 5.85 5.71 8.50
C VAL A 118 5.60 5.63 7.00
N PHE A 119 4.46 5.09 6.57
CA PHE A 119 4.08 5.02 5.17
C PHE A 119 3.93 6.42 4.56
N LEU A 120 3.18 7.31 5.23
CA LEU A 120 2.95 8.66 4.73
C LEU A 120 4.27 9.42 4.61
N TYR A 121 5.14 9.32 5.61
CA TYR A 121 6.47 9.91 5.54
C TYR A 121 7.28 9.37 4.35
N ALA A 122 7.27 8.05 4.14
CA ALA A 122 8.02 7.41 3.07
C ALA A 122 7.49 7.75 1.67
N ILE A 123 6.16 7.77 1.47
CA ILE A 123 5.53 8.02 0.16
C ILE A 123 5.62 9.49 -0.27
N PHE A 124 5.68 10.42 0.69
CA PHE A 124 5.80 11.86 0.42
C PHE A 124 7.26 12.33 0.29
N GLN A 125 8.25 11.42 0.30
CA GLN A 125 9.62 11.81 0.00
C GLN A 125 9.75 12.29 -1.45
N PRO A 126 10.44 13.43 -1.73
CA PRO A 126 10.57 13.99 -3.08
C PRO A 126 11.08 12.98 -4.11
N ARG A 127 12.04 12.13 -3.70
CA ARG A 127 12.58 11.05 -4.55
C ARG A 127 11.52 10.04 -5.00
N VAL A 128 10.55 9.74 -4.14
CA VAL A 128 9.44 8.83 -4.45
C VAL A 128 8.41 9.49 -5.35
N LEU A 129 8.15 10.79 -5.13
CA LEU A 129 7.25 11.58 -5.97
C LEU A 129 7.75 11.63 -7.41
N TYR A 130 9.00 12.04 -7.62
CA TYR A 130 9.59 12.11 -8.96
C TYR A 130 9.64 10.75 -9.65
N ALA A 131 10.03 9.68 -8.92
CA ALA A 131 10.04 8.34 -9.50
C ALA A 131 8.65 7.85 -9.93
N PHE A 132 7.58 8.25 -9.24
CA PHE A 132 6.21 7.93 -9.63
C PHE A 132 5.73 8.77 -10.82
N GLU A 133 6.07 10.06 -10.87
CA GLU A 133 5.75 10.95 -11.99
C GLU A 133 6.40 10.46 -13.29
N ASP A 134 7.70 10.14 -13.24
CA ASP A 134 8.46 9.55 -14.36
C ASP A 134 7.86 8.21 -14.80
N ALA A 135 7.46 7.36 -13.85
CA ALA A 135 6.87 6.05 -14.16
C ALA A 135 5.48 6.19 -14.80
N ILE A 136 4.68 7.17 -14.39
CA ILE A 136 3.36 7.43 -15.00
C ILE A 136 3.55 7.96 -16.43
N ALA A 137 4.44 8.92 -16.62
CA ALA A 137 4.77 9.46 -17.95
C ALA A 137 5.24 8.35 -18.91
N TYR A 138 6.06 7.41 -18.42
CA TYR A 138 6.48 6.24 -19.21
C TYR A 138 5.30 5.38 -19.68
N HIS A 139 4.37 5.04 -18.78
CA HIS A 139 3.23 4.18 -19.11
C HIS A 139 2.22 4.89 -20.03
N GLU A 140 2.09 6.21 -19.92
CA GLU A 140 1.26 7.00 -20.83
C GLU A 140 1.86 7.07 -22.23
N ALA A 141 3.18 7.18 -22.35
CA ALA A 141 3.88 7.13 -23.63
C ALA A 141 3.91 5.71 -24.26
N HIS A 142 3.92 4.65 -23.44
CA HIS A 142 4.06 3.27 -23.89
C HIS A 142 2.94 2.34 -23.36
N PRO A 143 1.67 2.52 -23.79
CA PRO A 143 0.53 1.80 -23.22
C PRO A 143 0.52 0.28 -23.48
N ALA A 144 1.27 -0.19 -24.49
CA ALA A 144 1.35 -1.60 -24.88
C ALA A 144 2.72 -2.26 -24.57
N ALA A 145 3.69 -1.50 -24.06
CA ALA A 145 5.01 -2.07 -23.76
C ALA A 145 4.98 -2.79 -22.40
N PRO A 146 5.48 -4.04 -22.31
CA PRO A 146 5.69 -4.66 -21.00
C PRO A 146 6.68 -3.82 -20.19
N ALA A 147 6.38 -3.58 -18.91
CA ALA A 147 7.19 -2.72 -18.05
C ALA A 147 8.68 -3.12 -18.14
N PRO A 148 9.58 -2.21 -18.56
CA PRO A 148 10.99 -2.55 -18.74
C PRO A 148 11.61 -2.92 -17.39
N PRO A 149 12.63 -3.80 -17.38
CA PRO A 149 13.35 -4.10 -16.15
C PRO A 149 13.92 -2.81 -15.55
N PRO A 150 13.87 -2.63 -14.22
CA PRO A 150 14.35 -1.41 -13.58
C PRO A 150 15.83 -1.20 -13.93
N LYS A 151 16.20 0.04 -14.30
CA LYS A 151 17.57 0.38 -14.66
C LYS A 151 18.50 0.06 -13.48
N ARG A 152 19.28 -1.01 -13.62
CA ARG A 152 20.36 -1.34 -12.69
C ARG A 152 21.55 -0.49 -13.11
N TRP A 153 21.70 0.66 -12.44
CA TRP A 153 22.84 1.60 -12.54
C TRP A 153 23.21 2.02 -13.97
#